data_AF-A0A0E2LTB0-F1
#
_entry.id   AF-A0A0E2LTB0-F1
#
_cell.length_a   1.000
_cell.length_b   1.000
_cell.length_c   1.000
_cell.angle_alpha   90.00
_cell.angle_beta   90.00
_cell.angle_gamma   90.00
#
_symmetry.space_group_name_H-M   'P 1'
#
loop_
_entity.id
_entity.type
_entity.pdbx_description
1 polymer ?
#
loop_
_entity_poly.entity_id
_entity_poly.type
_entity_poly.pdbx_seq_one_letter_code
_entity_poly.pdbx_strand_id
1 'polypeptide(L)'
;MAVQHTLGQWQTALKDFSLAGGNVAMLQDSAGKTVSQACFVPRENSLDIKLLVGDAEATFILVDHLLRSLDCDHASILAHSGSAPYGMLRILRPIPILEAFAQYHPAEVHSFAYSDPLFSQHNGTYHISKGRIVFSNNVQPENSLLPHHTPDSLVKDLFSPFPSALFLMLD
;
A
#
# COMPACT_ATOMS: atom_id res chain seq x y z
N MET A 1 2.71 -1.06 2.85
CA MET A 1 1.24 -1.10 3.04
C MET A 1 0.63 -1.63 1.76
N ALA A 2 -0.33 -2.54 1.85
CA ALA A 2 -1.05 -3.08 0.70
C ALA A 2 -2.55 -2.87 0.88
N VAL A 3 -3.28 -2.76 -0.23
CA VAL A 3 -4.74 -2.71 -0.20
C VAL A 3 -5.25 -4.12 0.06
N GLN A 4 -6.05 -4.27 1.12
CA GLN A 4 -6.83 -5.48 1.36
C GLN A 4 -8.03 -5.47 0.44
N HIS A 5 -8.06 -6.41 -0.51
CA HIS A 5 -9.19 -6.56 -1.41
C HIS A 5 -10.20 -7.52 -0.80
N THR A 6 -11.46 -7.10 -0.81
CA THR A 6 -12.55 -8.06 -0.67
C THR A 6 -12.49 -9.09 -1.80
N LEU A 7 -13.06 -10.27 -1.56
CA LEU A 7 -13.13 -11.33 -2.58
C LEU A 7 -13.70 -10.83 -3.92
N GLY A 8 -14.74 -9.96 -3.89
CA GLY A 8 -15.34 -9.41 -5.11
C GLY A 8 -14.43 -8.44 -5.86
N GLN A 9 -13.68 -7.60 -5.14
CA GLN A 9 -12.68 -6.69 -5.74
C GLN A 9 -11.55 -7.49 -6.36
N TRP A 10 -11.06 -8.52 -5.65
CA TRP A 10 -10.05 -9.42 -6.16
C TRP A 10 -10.50 -10.14 -7.44
N GLN A 11 -11.71 -10.72 -7.44
CA GLN A 11 -12.28 -11.37 -8.61
C GLN A 11 -12.42 -10.42 -9.81
N THR A 12 -12.77 -9.16 -9.55
CA THR A 12 -12.85 -8.14 -10.59
C THR A 12 -11.47 -7.86 -11.17
N ALA A 13 -10.46 -7.65 -10.32
CA ALA A 13 -9.09 -7.45 -10.77
C ALA A 13 -8.55 -8.63 -11.59
N LEU A 14 -8.85 -9.87 -11.17
CA LEU A 14 -8.48 -11.07 -11.93
C LEU A 14 -9.18 -11.17 -13.29
N LYS A 15 -10.44 -10.75 -13.39
CA LYS A 15 -11.17 -10.72 -14.66
C LYS A 15 -10.57 -9.71 -15.62
N ASP A 16 -10.30 -8.49 -15.16
CA ASP A 16 -9.64 -7.46 -15.96
C ASP A 16 -8.26 -7.92 -16.42
N PHE A 17 -7.53 -8.61 -15.53
CA PHE A 17 -6.25 -9.19 -15.85
C PHE A 17 -6.33 -10.28 -16.93
N SER A 18 -7.33 -11.15 -16.84
CA SER A 18 -7.60 -12.18 -17.84
C SER A 18 -7.99 -11.57 -19.20
N LEU A 19 -8.78 -10.49 -19.22
CA LEU A 19 -9.13 -9.76 -20.44
C LEU A 19 -7.89 -9.15 -21.13
N ALA A 20 -6.86 -8.81 -20.38
CA ALA A 20 -5.57 -8.35 -20.91
C ALA A 20 -4.66 -9.50 -21.40
N GLY A 21 -5.15 -10.74 -21.43
CA GLY A 21 -4.38 -11.94 -21.79
C GLY A 21 -3.49 -12.47 -20.67
N GLY A 22 -3.71 -12.00 -19.43
CA GLY A 22 -2.95 -12.43 -18.26
C GLY A 22 -3.48 -13.71 -17.60
N ASN A 23 -2.65 -14.30 -16.73
CA ASN A 23 -3.00 -15.47 -15.93
C ASN A 23 -2.35 -15.44 -14.54
N VAL A 24 -2.84 -16.29 -13.64
CA VAL A 24 -2.34 -16.41 -12.26
C VAL A 24 -1.72 -17.78 -12.07
N ALA A 25 -0.52 -17.80 -11.49
CA ALA A 25 0.08 -19.03 -11.00
C ALA A 25 0.30 -18.96 -9.49
N MET A 26 0.18 -20.12 -8.86
CA MET A 26 0.38 -20.30 -7.42
C MET A 26 1.35 -21.45 -7.20
N LEU A 27 2.30 -21.24 -6.31
CA LEU A 27 3.15 -22.29 -5.76
C LEU A 27 2.58 -22.68 -4.40
N GLN A 28 2.37 -23.98 -4.20
CA GLN A 28 1.91 -24.54 -2.94
C GLN A 28 3.01 -25.40 -2.30
N ASP A 29 3.07 -25.40 -0.98
CA ASP A 29 3.89 -26.35 -0.23
C ASP A 29 3.27 -27.75 -0.21
N SER A 30 3.96 -28.70 0.43
CA SER A 30 3.48 -30.08 0.56
C SER A 30 2.19 -30.23 1.37
N ALA A 31 1.81 -29.22 2.15
CA ALA A 31 0.55 -29.18 2.88
C ALA A 31 -0.59 -28.51 2.07
N GLY A 32 -0.32 -28.06 0.84
CA GLY A 32 -1.29 -27.39 -0.02
C GLY A 32 -1.47 -25.91 0.29
N LYS A 33 -0.64 -25.33 1.16
CA LYS A 33 -0.68 -23.89 1.47
C LYS A 33 0.03 -23.12 0.38
N THR A 34 -0.59 -22.05 -0.12
CA THR A 34 0.06 -21.13 -1.07
C THR A 34 1.24 -20.42 -0.41
N VAL A 35 2.43 -20.60 -0.98
CA VAL A 35 3.69 -19.98 -0.53
C VAL A 35 4.18 -18.90 -1.49
N SER A 36 3.76 -18.94 -2.76
CA SER A 36 4.00 -17.85 -3.70
C SER A 36 2.89 -17.73 -4.73
N GLN A 37 2.70 -16.53 -5.26
CA GLN A 37 1.72 -16.22 -6.29
C GLN A 37 2.29 -15.21 -7.28
N ALA A 38 1.99 -15.41 -8.56
CA ALA A 38 2.33 -14.50 -9.64
C ALA A 38 1.10 -14.19 -10.50
N CYS A 39 0.84 -12.90 -10.77
CA CYS A 39 -0.06 -12.47 -11.83
C CYS A 39 0.79 -11.96 -12.99
N PHE A 40 0.72 -12.62 -14.15
CA PHE A 40 1.60 -12.36 -15.29
C PHE A 40 0.86 -12.28 -16.64
N VAL A 41 1.42 -11.55 -17.59
CA VAL A 41 0.96 -11.49 -18.98
C VAL A 41 2.07 -12.04 -19.88
N PRO A 42 1.87 -13.17 -20.57
CA PRO A 42 2.82 -13.67 -21.55
C PRO A 42 2.96 -12.70 -22.74
N ARG A 43 4.18 -12.56 -23.24
CA ARG A 43 4.54 -11.88 -24.49
C ARG A 43 5.25 -12.86 -25.41
N GLU A 44 5.64 -12.44 -26.62
CA GLU A 44 6.28 -13.33 -27.60
C GLU A 44 7.51 -14.06 -27.08
N ASN A 45 8.33 -13.43 -26.22
CA ASN A 45 9.53 -14.05 -25.65
C ASN A 45 9.85 -13.53 -24.23
N SER A 46 8.82 -13.08 -23.53
CA SER A 46 8.99 -12.52 -22.19
C SER A 46 7.73 -12.67 -21.36
N LEU A 47 7.93 -12.59 -20.04
CA LEU A 47 6.85 -12.63 -19.08
C LEU A 47 6.72 -11.28 -18.36
N ASP A 48 5.61 -10.57 -18.56
CA ASP A 48 5.32 -9.35 -17.80
C ASP A 48 4.67 -9.73 -16.46
N ILE A 49 5.43 -9.77 -15.38
CA ILE A 49 4.91 -10.06 -14.03
C ILE A 49 4.42 -8.76 -13.39
N LYS A 50 3.11 -8.67 -13.18
CA LYS A 50 2.43 -7.51 -12.58
C LYS A 50 2.35 -7.58 -11.06
N LEU A 51 2.34 -8.79 -10.52
CA LEU A 51 2.33 -9.06 -9.09
C LEU A 51 3.18 -10.30 -8.83
N LEU A 52 4.07 -10.22 -7.84
CA LEU A 52 4.83 -11.36 -7.34
C LEU A 52 4.85 -11.29 -5.82
N VAL A 53 4.30 -12.31 -5.18
CA VAL A 53 4.20 -12.40 -3.71
C VAL A 53 4.77 -13.73 -3.26
N GLY A 54 5.50 -13.71 -2.15
CA GLY A 54 6.16 -14.87 -1.56
C GLY A 54 7.56 -14.49 -1.05
N ASP A 55 8.22 -15.43 -0.36
CA ASP A 55 9.63 -15.26 -0.05
C ASP A 55 10.51 -15.39 -1.30
N ALA A 56 11.79 -15.03 -1.17
CA ALA A 56 12.73 -15.00 -2.28
C ALA A 56 12.91 -16.36 -2.96
N GLU A 57 12.86 -17.46 -2.20
CA GLU A 57 13.05 -18.81 -2.72
C GLU A 57 11.81 -19.29 -3.48
N ALA A 58 10.63 -19.16 -2.87
CA ALA A 58 9.36 -19.54 -3.46
C ALA A 58 9.04 -18.73 -4.73
N THR A 59 9.32 -17.43 -4.70
CA THR A 59 9.15 -16.57 -5.88
C THR A 59 10.12 -16.92 -7.00
N PHE A 60 11.38 -17.24 -6.69
CA PHE A 60 12.34 -17.72 -7.69
C PHE A 60 11.88 -19.02 -8.36
N ILE A 61 11.46 -20.01 -7.56
CA ILE A 61 10.94 -21.30 -8.07
C ILE A 61 9.75 -21.07 -9.00
N LEU A 62 8.80 -20.22 -8.59
CA LEU A 62 7.62 -19.93 -9.38
C LEU A 62 7.97 -19.26 -10.71
N VAL A 63 8.86 -18.26 -10.70
CA VAL A 63 9.27 -17.55 -11.92
C VAL A 63 10.05 -18.46 -12.87
N ASP A 64 11.00 -19.24 -12.37
CA ASP A 64 11.76 -20.20 -13.18
C ASP A 64 10.83 -21.22 -13.85
N HIS A 65 9.83 -21.73 -13.12
CA HIS A 65 8.83 -22.63 -13.67
C HIS A 65 8.00 -21.97 -14.77
N LEU A 66 7.56 -20.72 -14.57
CA LEU A 66 6.78 -19.98 -15.56
C LEU A 66 7.58 -19.73 -16.84
N LEU A 67 8.85 -19.33 -16.73
CA LEU A 67 9.70 -19.10 -17.89
C LEU A 67 9.89 -20.37 -18.73
N ARG A 68 10.14 -21.50 -18.08
CA ARG A 68 10.28 -22.80 -18.78
C ARG A 68 8.98 -23.31 -19.39
N SER A 69 7.86 -23.17 -18.67
CA SER A 69 6.57 -23.69 -19.15
C SER A 69 5.97 -22.87 -20.29
N LEU A 70 6.31 -21.59 -20.37
CA LEU A 70 5.83 -20.66 -21.40
C LEU A 70 6.86 -20.38 -22.50
N ASP A 71 8.01 -21.05 -22.48
CA ASP A 71 9.12 -20.87 -23.44
C ASP A 71 9.54 -19.39 -23.56
N CYS A 72 9.75 -18.73 -22.42
CA CYS A 72 10.16 -17.33 -22.34
C CYS A 72 11.59 -17.20 -21.82
N ASP A 73 12.38 -16.33 -22.44
CA ASP A 73 13.78 -16.12 -22.05
C ASP A 73 13.95 -15.33 -20.74
N HIS A 74 13.02 -14.42 -20.43
CA HIS A 74 13.14 -13.53 -19.27
C HIS A 74 11.79 -13.03 -18.75
N ALA A 75 11.80 -12.62 -17.48
CA ALA A 75 10.65 -11.98 -16.84
C ALA A 75 10.94 -10.51 -16.57
N SER A 76 10.02 -9.64 -16.96
CA SER A 76 9.98 -8.25 -16.49
C SER A 76 9.04 -8.19 -15.29
N ILE A 77 9.62 -8.03 -14.11
CA ILE A 77 8.85 -7.76 -12.90
C ILE A 77 8.67 -6.25 -12.85
N LEU A 78 7.43 -5.79 -12.69
CA LEU A 78 7.13 -4.40 -12.41
C LEU A 78 7.69 -4.02 -11.03
N ALA A 79 9.01 -3.78 -10.99
CA ALA A 79 9.67 -3.11 -9.89
C ALA A 79 9.14 -1.67 -9.89
N HIS A 80 8.85 -1.14 -8.70
CA HIS A 80 8.43 0.25 -8.54
C HIS A 80 9.54 1.19 -9.01
N SER A 81 9.60 1.45 -10.32
CA SER A 81 10.42 2.52 -10.84
C SER A 81 9.80 3.81 -10.31
N GLY A 82 10.58 4.64 -9.61
CA GLY A 82 10.12 5.89 -9.00
C GLY A 82 9.68 6.97 -10.00
N SER A 83 9.27 6.59 -11.22
CA SER A 83 9.03 7.49 -12.34
C SER A 83 7.58 7.99 -12.44
N ALA A 84 6.61 7.33 -11.79
CA ALA A 84 5.22 7.80 -11.77
C ALA A 84 4.50 7.46 -10.44
N PRO A 85 3.77 8.41 -9.83
CA PRO A 85 2.93 8.12 -8.66
C PRO A 85 1.72 7.26 -9.08
N TYR A 86 1.52 6.12 -8.40
CA TYR A 86 0.44 5.17 -8.66
C TYR A 86 -0.94 5.66 -8.19
N GLY A 87 -0.95 6.64 -7.28
CA GLY A 87 -2.16 7.19 -6.71
C GLY A 87 -1.83 8.26 -5.67
N MET A 88 -2.87 8.93 -5.19
CA MET A 88 -2.77 9.90 -4.11
C MET A 88 -3.63 9.40 -2.95
N LEU A 89 -3.06 9.39 -1.74
CA LEU A 89 -3.81 9.14 -0.52
C LEU A 89 -4.20 10.48 0.10
N ARG A 90 -5.45 10.57 0.58
CA ARG A 90 -5.93 11.70 1.38
C ARG A 90 -6.57 11.20 2.66
N ILE A 91 -6.17 11.77 3.78
CA ILE A 91 -6.83 11.56 5.07
C ILE A 91 -8.12 12.38 5.08
N LEU A 92 -9.27 11.69 5.10
CA LEU A 92 -10.59 12.34 5.19
C LEU A 92 -10.98 12.63 6.65
N ARG A 93 -10.56 11.75 7.57
CA ARG A 93 -10.81 11.87 9.01
C ARG A 93 -9.51 11.59 9.74
N PRO A 94 -8.80 12.61 10.26
CA PRO A 94 -7.51 12.42 10.90
C PRO A 94 -7.57 11.57 12.15
N ILE A 95 -8.55 11.80 13.04
CA ILE A 95 -8.62 11.17 14.36
C ILE A 95 -8.49 9.63 14.31
N PRO A 96 -9.34 8.88 13.56
CA PRO A 96 -9.23 7.41 13.55
C PRO A 96 -7.89 6.89 13.01
N ILE A 97 -7.31 7.59 12.02
CA ILE A 97 -6.03 7.20 11.42
C ILE A 97 -4.89 7.45 12.41
N LEU A 98 -4.91 8.59 13.09
CA LEU A 98 -3.90 8.95 14.09
C LEU A 98 -4.03 8.08 15.35
N GLU A 99 -5.23 7.66 15.73
CA GLU A 99 -5.43 6.67 16.81
C GLU A 99 -4.80 5.32 16.46
N ALA A 100 -5.06 4.80 15.27
CA ALA A 100 -4.45 3.57 14.80
C ALA A 100 -2.92 3.67 14.73
N PHE A 101 -2.41 4.79 14.20
CA PHE A 101 -0.98 5.09 14.17
C PHE A 101 -0.37 5.11 15.58
N ALA A 102 -0.99 5.83 16.52
CA ALA A 102 -0.50 5.93 17.89
C ALA A 102 -0.47 4.56 18.58
N GLN A 103 -1.53 3.76 18.43
CA GLN A 103 -1.60 2.42 19.01
C GLN A 103 -0.52 1.49 18.47
N TYR A 104 -0.22 1.58 17.17
CA TYR A 104 0.83 0.79 16.53
C TYR A 104 2.25 1.29 16.88
N HIS A 105 2.38 2.59 17.16
CA HIS A 105 3.64 3.26 17.52
C HIS A 105 3.57 3.95 18.89
N PRO A 106 3.42 3.20 20.00
CA PRO A 106 3.15 3.79 21.31
C PRO A 106 4.30 4.63 21.89
N ALA A 107 5.52 4.46 21.37
CA ALA A 107 6.71 5.21 21.77
C ALA A 107 6.84 6.58 21.05
N GLU A 108 6.14 6.78 19.94
CA GLU A 108 6.22 8.01 19.16
C GLU A 108 5.51 9.16 19.86
N VAL A 109 6.09 10.37 19.71
CA VAL A 109 5.53 11.61 20.26
C VAL A 109 5.52 12.67 19.17
N HIS A 110 4.31 13.08 18.77
CA HIS A 110 4.12 14.10 17.74
C HIS A 110 3.19 15.19 18.23
N SER A 111 3.50 16.44 17.89
CA SER A 111 2.61 17.57 18.12
C SER A 111 2.59 18.44 16.89
N PHE A 112 1.41 18.72 16.35
CA PHE A 112 1.29 19.50 15.13
C PHE A 112 -0.02 20.27 15.07
N ALA A 113 -0.01 21.37 14.32
CA ALA A 113 -1.20 22.05 13.86
C ALA A 113 -1.63 21.45 12.52
N TYR A 114 -2.91 21.22 12.33
CA TYR A 114 -3.46 20.66 11.10
C TYR A 114 -4.53 21.57 10.53
N SER A 115 -4.44 21.86 9.24
CA SER A 115 -5.47 22.60 8.51
C SER A 115 -5.86 21.92 7.20
N ASP A 116 -7.16 21.79 7.00
CA ASP A 116 -7.81 21.35 5.78
C ASP A 116 -8.94 22.34 5.44
N PRO A 117 -8.81 23.13 4.36
CA PRO A 117 -9.86 24.05 3.91
C PRO A 117 -11.17 23.34 3.53
N LEU A 118 -11.12 22.07 3.13
CA LEU A 118 -12.31 21.31 2.71
C LEU A 118 -13.05 20.69 3.90
N PHE A 119 -12.35 20.43 5.01
CA PHE A 119 -12.89 19.75 6.18
C PHE A 119 -12.51 20.49 7.47
N SER A 120 -12.97 21.74 7.58
CA SER A 120 -12.58 22.63 8.67
C SER A 120 -12.92 22.11 10.07
N GLN A 121 -13.88 21.19 10.21
CA GLN A 121 -14.19 20.54 11.48
C GLN A 121 -13.04 19.70 12.05
N HIS A 122 -12.02 19.40 11.25
CA HIS A 122 -10.81 18.69 11.67
C HIS A 122 -9.64 19.64 11.92
N ASN A 123 -9.80 20.95 11.73
CA ASN A 123 -8.74 21.91 11.95
C ASN A 123 -8.48 22.12 13.43
N GLY A 124 -7.21 22.17 13.80
CA GLY A 124 -6.79 22.39 15.17
C GLY A 124 -5.40 21.81 15.43
N THR A 125 -5.11 21.56 16.70
CA THR A 125 -3.85 20.98 17.15
C THR A 125 -4.05 19.53 17.57
N TYR A 126 -3.11 18.69 17.15
CA TYR A 126 -3.05 17.28 17.46
C TYR A 126 -1.81 16.99 18.29
N HIS A 127 -1.97 16.19 19.33
CA HIS A 127 -0.88 15.68 20.16
C HIS A 127 -0.99 14.17 20.26
N ILE A 128 0.07 13.46 19.90
CA ILE A 128 0.19 12.01 19.98
C ILE A 128 1.24 11.70 21.04
N SER A 129 0.88 10.88 22.01
CA SER A 129 1.83 10.33 22.98
C SER A 129 1.28 9.10 23.67
N LYS A 130 2.17 8.16 24.03
CA LYS A 130 1.82 6.95 24.79
C LYS A 130 0.68 6.15 24.16
N GLY A 131 0.68 6.06 22.84
CA GLY A 131 -0.33 5.38 22.05
C GLY A 131 -1.73 5.99 22.07
N ARG A 132 -1.85 7.28 22.39
CA ARG A 132 -3.10 8.01 22.41
C ARG A 132 -2.97 9.32 21.64
N ILE A 133 -4.11 9.84 21.23
CA ILE A 133 -4.20 11.16 20.62
C ILE A 133 -5.02 12.11 21.50
N VAL A 134 -4.69 13.40 21.42
CA VAL A 134 -5.48 14.49 21.96
C VAL A 134 -5.67 15.51 20.85
N PHE A 135 -6.92 15.89 20.61
CA PHE A 135 -7.30 16.91 19.64
C PHE A 135 -7.84 18.14 20.37
N SER A 136 -7.45 19.32 19.92
CA SER A 136 -7.97 20.61 20.38
C SER A 136 -8.22 21.53 19.21
N ASN A 137 -9.44 22.06 19.11
CA ASN A 137 -9.85 23.06 18.14
C ASN A 137 -9.80 24.49 18.68
N ASN A 138 -9.29 24.68 19.91
CA ASN A 138 -9.25 25.98 20.59
C ASN A 138 -8.19 26.92 20.00
N VAL A 139 -7.14 26.36 19.40
CA VAL A 139 -6.07 27.11 18.75
C VAL A 139 -6.24 26.93 17.25
N GLN A 140 -6.45 28.04 16.54
CA GLN A 140 -6.46 28.00 15.10
C GLN A 140 -5.06 27.63 14.58
N PRO A 141 -4.95 26.74 13.58
CA PRO A 141 -3.66 26.24 13.10
C PRO A 141 -2.66 27.35 12.73
N GLU A 142 -3.14 28.44 12.15
CA GLU A 142 -2.36 29.63 11.76
C GLU A 142 -1.74 30.40 12.93
N ASN A 143 -2.31 30.25 14.13
CA ASN A 143 -1.84 30.91 15.34
C ASN A 143 -0.97 29.98 16.20
N SER A 144 -0.73 28.76 15.73
CA SER A 144 0.07 27.76 16.44
C SER A 144 1.56 27.90 16.14
N LEU A 145 2.40 27.67 17.15
CA LEU A 145 3.85 27.53 16.98
C LEU A 145 4.27 26.10 16.63
N LEU A 146 3.33 25.17 16.56
CA LEU A 146 3.59 23.78 16.21
C LEU A 146 3.91 23.64 14.72
N PRO A 147 4.64 22.58 14.32
CA PRO A 147 4.75 22.18 12.92
C PRO A 147 3.37 22.11 12.27
N HIS A 148 3.24 22.70 11.10
CA HIS A 148 1.96 22.81 10.42
C HIS A 148 1.83 21.74 9.34
N HIS A 149 0.71 21.02 9.36
CA HIS A 149 0.38 20.00 8.39
C HIS A 149 -0.90 20.30 7.63
N THR A 150 -0.83 20.15 6.31
CA THR A 150 -1.97 19.93 5.41
C THR A 150 -2.24 18.42 5.26
N PRO A 151 -3.39 18.00 4.70
CA PRO A 151 -3.65 16.59 4.38
C PRO A 151 -2.49 15.91 3.65
N ASP A 152 -1.92 16.57 2.64
CA ASP A 152 -0.85 16.01 1.82
C ASP A 152 0.45 15.87 2.60
N SER A 153 0.80 16.86 3.42
CA SER A 153 2.02 16.80 4.23
C SER A 153 1.91 15.78 5.37
N LEU A 154 0.72 15.61 5.97
CA LEU A 154 0.48 14.63 7.01
C LEU A 154 0.57 13.20 6.44
N VAL A 155 0.03 12.99 5.24
CA VAL A 155 0.16 11.72 4.52
C VAL A 155 1.64 11.42 4.24
N LYS A 156 2.40 12.40 3.77
CA LYS A 156 3.85 12.22 3.54
C LYS A 156 4.58 11.86 4.83
N ASP A 157 4.30 12.56 5.93
CA ASP A 157 4.99 12.31 7.20
C ASP A 157 4.68 10.92 7.75
N LEU A 158 3.40 10.54 7.81
CA LEU A 158 2.98 9.26 8.37
C LEU A 158 3.32 8.06 7.47
N PHE A 159 3.29 8.24 6.15
CA PHE A 159 3.36 7.12 5.20
C PHE A 159 4.63 7.07 4.35
N SER A 160 5.52 8.08 4.40
CA SER A 160 6.83 7.99 3.72
C SER A 160 7.69 6.80 4.16
N PRO A 161 7.67 6.33 5.42
CA PRO A 161 8.41 5.13 5.81
C PRO A 161 7.85 3.84 5.21
N PHE A 162 6.62 3.89 4.69
CA PHE A 162 5.89 2.74 4.18
C PHE A 162 5.66 2.94 2.69
N PRO A 163 6.59 2.55 1.80
CA PRO A 163 6.30 2.53 0.37
C PRO A 163 4.98 1.79 0.15
N SER A 164 3.98 2.56 -0.27
CA SER A 164 2.64 2.06 -0.54
C SER A 164 2.71 1.46 -1.92
N ALA A 165 2.87 0.15 -1.95
CA ALA A 165 2.70 -0.59 -3.16
C ALA A 165 1.22 -0.95 -3.26
N LEU A 166 0.56 -0.43 -4.29
CA LEU A 166 -0.83 -0.76 -4.57
C LEU A 166 -0.84 -2.14 -5.23
N PHE A 167 -0.56 -3.16 -4.42
CA PHE A 167 -0.64 -4.54 -4.85
C PHE A 167 -2.09 -5.02 -4.73
N LEU A 168 -2.47 -5.89 -5.65
CA LEU A 168 -3.65 -6.73 -5.47
C LEU A 168 -3.28 -7.77 -4.41
N MET A 169 -3.92 -7.74 -3.23
CA MET A 169 -3.78 -8.80 -2.22
C MET A 169 -5.16 -9.22 -1.70
N LEU A 170 -5.36 -10.53 -1.56
CA LEU A 170 -6.50 -11.11 -0.83
C LEU A 170 -6.20 -11.14 0.68
N ASP A 171 -7.25 -11.06 1.48
CA ASP A 171 -7.23 -11.26 2.94
C ASP A 171 -6.81 -12.67 3.36
#